data_AF-A0A819UCJ4-F1
#
_entry.id   AF-A0A819UCJ4-F1
#
_cell.length_a   1.000
_cell.length_b   1.000
_cell.length_c   1.000
_cell.angle_alpha   90.00
_cell.angle_beta   90.00
_cell.angle_gamma   90.00
#
_symmetry.space_group_name_H-M   'P 1'
#
loop_
_entity.id
_entity.type
_entity.pdbx_description
1 polymer ?
#
loop_
_entity_poly.entity_id
_entity_poly.type
_entity_poly.pdbx_seq_one_letter_code
_entity_poly.pdbx_strand_id
1 'polypeptide(L)'
;MIDTRQAWSGAHSFFAWALPQDDQITLINTLRKNNVHVIRIFLATIDDSQAGSRAIAANDIERYRVGSPYIDSDMLARVDQFIENVAIYGAGRIKLIIALHDRYSLGCYAYKADGYVSKYGIPTAIGCSPPNDASTFYSNEQAKTDSVNRLRYLLDHVNPHFGQRWGSLSRVIFSFQIENESQGHMLTYNVHWMCNINTRI
;
A
#
# COMPACT_ATOMS: atom_id res chain seq x y z
N MET A 1 -4.40 -1.43 -23.36
CA MET A 1 -3.06 -0.87 -23.07
C MET A 1 -3.25 0.64 -22.92
N ILE A 2 -2.68 1.29 -21.90
CA ILE A 2 -2.79 2.75 -21.74
C ILE A 2 -2.02 3.39 -22.90
N ASP A 3 -2.67 4.21 -23.73
CA ASP A 3 -1.99 4.93 -24.82
C ASP A 3 -1.25 6.12 -24.23
N THR A 4 0.07 6.00 -24.11
CA THR A 4 0.95 7.04 -23.54
C THR A 4 1.11 8.25 -24.48
N ARG A 5 0.55 8.21 -25.70
CA ARG A 5 0.52 9.35 -26.63
C ARG A 5 -0.64 10.29 -26.35
N GLN A 6 -1.57 9.92 -25.48
CA GLN A 6 -2.65 10.78 -25.00
C GLN A 6 -2.52 11.00 -23.50
N ALA A 7 -2.88 12.21 -23.04
CA ALA A 7 -2.98 12.48 -21.62
C ALA A 7 -4.06 11.58 -21.00
N TRP A 8 -3.75 10.99 -19.85
CA TRP A 8 -4.69 10.17 -19.08
C TRP A 8 -4.75 10.69 -17.64
N SER A 9 -5.91 10.54 -17.00
CA SER A 9 -6.10 10.90 -15.60
C SER A 9 -5.96 9.67 -14.70
N GLY A 10 -5.44 9.91 -13.51
CA GLY A 10 -5.42 8.96 -12.41
C GLY A 10 -6.26 9.46 -11.24
N ALA A 11 -6.61 8.56 -10.34
CA ALA A 11 -7.20 8.85 -9.05
C ALA A 11 -6.39 8.17 -7.94
N HIS A 12 -6.56 8.62 -6.69
CA HIS A 12 -6.01 7.94 -5.52
C HIS A 12 -7.12 7.71 -4.50
N SER A 13 -7.06 6.56 -3.81
CA SER A 13 -7.88 6.30 -2.63
C SER A 13 -7.17 5.24 -1.82
N PHE A 14 -6.62 5.63 -0.68
CA PHE A 14 -5.77 4.73 0.11
C PHE A 14 -6.53 3.59 0.77
N PHE A 15 -7.84 3.74 0.94
CA PHE A 15 -8.72 2.77 1.61
C PHE A 15 -9.68 2.07 0.64
N ALA A 16 -9.57 2.28 -0.68
CA ALA A 16 -10.51 1.71 -1.64
C ALA A 16 -10.62 0.18 -1.55
N TRP A 17 -9.53 -0.51 -1.21
CA TRP A 17 -9.51 -1.96 -1.01
C TRP A 17 -10.26 -2.41 0.25
N ALA A 18 -10.48 -1.52 1.21
CA ALA A 18 -11.20 -1.79 2.45
C ALA A 18 -12.71 -1.50 2.35
N LEU A 19 -13.16 -0.90 1.25
CA LEU A 19 -14.59 -0.67 0.99
C LEU A 19 -15.35 -2.00 0.83
N PRO A 20 -16.65 -2.05 1.15
CA PRO A 20 -17.53 -3.13 0.76
C PRO A 20 -17.51 -3.34 -0.76
N GLN A 21 -17.73 -4.57 -1.22
CA GLN A 21 -17.55 -4.94 -2.62
C GLN A 21 -18.40 -4.09 -3.58
N ASP A 22 -19.65 -3.79 -3.23
CA ASP A 22 -20.55 -2.94 -4.02
C ASP A 22 -20.04 -1.49 -4.13
N ASP A 23 -19.43 -0.94 -3.08
CA ASP A 23 -18.76 0.37 -3.12
C ASP A 23 -17.51 0.34 -3.99
N GLN A 24 -16.69 -0.72 -3.90
CA GLN A 24 -15.54 -0.89 -4.78
C GLN A 24 -15.96 -0.89 -6.25
N ILE A 25 -16.99 -1.68 -6.59
CA ILE A 25 -17.54 -1.79 -7.94
C ILE A 25 -18.08 -0.44 -8.43
N THR A 26 -18.80 0.28 -7.56
CA THR A 26 -19.36 1.60 -7.86
C THR A 26 -18.27 2.63 -8.13
N LEU A 27 -17.22 2.65 -7.30
CA LEU A 27 -16.04 3.49 -7.48
C LEU A 27 -15.36 3.20 -8.83
N ILE A 28 -15.04 1.94 -9.11
CA ILE A 28 -14.34 1.52 -10.34
C ILE A 28 -15.15 1.88 -11.59
N ASN A 29 -16.46 1.60 -11.58
CA ASN A 29 -17.33 1.96 -12.70
C ASN A 29 -17.43 3.47 -12.91
N THR A 30 -17.50 4.25 -11.82
CA THR A 30 -17.55 5.71 -11.88
C THR A 30 -16.27 6.27 -12.48
N LEU A 31 -15.11 5.81 -12.01
CA LEU A 31 -13.81 6.21 -12.55
C LEU A 31 -13.66 5.83 -14.03
N ARG A 32 -14.07 4.62 -14.41
CA ARG A 32 -14.05 4.15 -15.81
C ARG A 32 -14.92 5.00 -16.72
N LYS A 33 -16.12 5.37 -16.27
CA LYS A 33 -17.05 6.25 -17.00
C LYS A 33 -16.50 7.67 -17.17
N ASN A 34 -15.69 8.14 -16.22
CA ASN A 34 -15.06 9.46 -16.24
C ASN A 34 -13.62 9.44 -16.81
N ASN A 35 -13.30 8.45 -17.65
CA ASN A 35 -12.04 8.36 -18.37
C ASN A 35 -10.76 8.31 -17.48
N VAL A 36 -10.89 7.83 -16.24
CA VAL A 36 -9.74 7.54 -15.37
C VAL A 36 -9.13 6.20 -15.78
N HIS A 37 -7.81 6.14 -15.78
CA HIS A 37 -7.03 4.98 -16.25
C HIS A 37 -6.22 4.31 -15.16
N VAL A 38 -5.98 5.00 -14.04
CA VAL A 38 -5.15 4.47 -12.95
C VAL A 38 -5.77 4.81 -11.61
N ILE A 39 -5.79 3.83 -10.69
CA ILE A 39 -6.13 4.05 -9.28
C ILE A 39 -4.88 3.75 -8.45
N ARG A 40 -4.44 4.72 -7.65
CA ARG A 40 -3.39 4.53 -6.66
C ARG A 40 -3.99 4.18 -5.30
N ILE A 41 -3.51 3.08 -4.71
CA ILE A 41 -3.79 2.67 -3.32
C ILE A 41 -2.46 2.50 -2.57
N PHE A 42 -2.52 2.39 -1.24
CA PHE A 42 -1.39 1.95 -0.44
C PHE A 42 -1.84 1.03 0.70
N LEU A 43 -0.94 0.15 1.12
CA LEU A 43 -1.17 -0.81 2.19
C LEU A 43 -0.83 -0.17 3.53
N ALA A 44 -1.83 -0.12 4.42
CA ALA A 44 -1.75 0.46 5.75
C ALA A 44 -2.91 -0.07 6.61
N THR A 45 -2.90 0.27 7.90
CA THR A 45 -4.07 0.07 8.77
C THR A 45 -5.16 1.10 8.42
N ILE A 46 -6.38 0.61 8.18
CA ILE A 46 -7.55 1.40 7.82
C ILE A 46 -8.56 1.37 8.96
N ASP A 47 -9.11 2.54 9.30
CA ASP A 47 -10.19 2.65 10.29
C ASP A 47 -11.54 2.32 9.67
N ASP A 48 -12.47 1.92 10.53
CA ASP A 48 -13.87 1.84 10.15
C ASP A 48 -14.40 3.23 9.74
N SER A 49 -15.29 3.24 8.75
CA SER A 49 -15.90 4.46 8.24
C SER A 49 -14.89 5.52 7.74
N GLN A 50 -13.72 5.07 7.25
CA GLN A 50 -12.65 5.94 6.78
C GLN A 50 -13.18 7.01 5.82
N ALA A 51 -12.86 8.28 6.10
CA ALA A 51 -13.31 9.45 5.33
C ALA A 51 -14.85 9.55 5.17
N GLY A 52 -15.62 9.06 6.14
CA GLY A 52 -17.09 9.06 6.10
C GLY A 52 -17.68 8.04 5.12
N SER A 53 -16.87 7.09 4.63
CA SER A 53 -17.31 6.01 3.76
C SER A 53 -17.87 4.83 4.55
N ARG A 54 -18.17 3.71 3.88
CA ARG A 54 -18.48 2.42 4.52
C ARG A 54 -17.26 1.50 4.64
N ALA A 55 -16.04 2.05 4.54
CA ALA A 55 -14.82 1.25 4.67
C ALA A 55 -14.84 0.44 5.97
N ILE A 56 -14.46 -0.83 5.88
CA ILE A 56 -14.41 -1.74 7.01
C ILE A 56 -12.99 -1.71 7.57
N ALA A 57 -12.85 -1.59 8.88
CA ALA A 57 -11.55 -1.59 9.54
C ALA A 57 -10.71 -2.82 9.13
N ALA A 58 -9.44 -2.59 8.85
CA ALA A 58 -8.49 -3.64 8.49
C ALA A 58 -7.08 -3.26 8.97
N ASN A 59 -6.35 -4.25 9.50
CA ASN A 59 -4.98 -4.07 9.93
C ASN A 59 -4.00 -4.16 8.74
N ASP A 60 -2.86 -3.48 8.87
CA ASP A 60 -1.70 -3.78 8.02
C ASP A 60 -1.22 -5.23 8.26
N ILE A 61 -0.62 -5.85 7.23
CA ILE A 61 -0.09 -7.23 7.29
C ILE A 61 1.01 -7.43 8.36
N GLU A 62 1.70 -6.37 8.75
CA GLU A 62 2.71 -6.35 9.82
C GLU A 62 2.31 -5.44 10.97
N ARG A 63 1.00 -5.26 11.20
CA ARG A 63 0.45 -4.39 12.25
C ARG A 63 1.12 -4.59 13.61
N TYR A 64 1.31 -5.83 14.02
CA TYR A 64 1.81 -6.17 15.37
C TYR A 64 3.22 -6.74 15.39
N ARG A 65 3.72 -7.25 14.25
CA ARG A 65 5.05 -7.87 14.13
C ARG A 65 5.59 -7.72 12.71
N VAL A 66 6.88 -7.45 12.61
CA VAL A 66 7.64 -7.47 11.35
C VAL A 66 7.97 -8.92 10.96
N GLY A 67 7.64 -9.28 9.72
CA GLY A 67 8.02 -10.53 9.07
C GLY A 67 7.23 -11.76 9.49
N SER A 68 7.70 -12.90 8.99
CA SER A 68 7.04 -14.20 9.08
C SER A 68 6.86 -14.72 10.53
N PRO A 69 5.76 -15.44 10.82
CA PRO A 69 4.64 -15.69 9.93
C PRO A 69 3.76 -14.44 9.74
N TYR A 70 3.34 -14.17 8.51
CA TYR A 70 2.36 -13.13 8.21
C TYR A 70 0.97 -13.65 8.53
N ILE A 71 0.46 -13.29 9.71
CA ILE A 71 -0.76 -13.87 10.28
C ILE A 71 -2.03 -13.07 9.94
N ASP A 72 -1.89 -11.77 9.63
CA ASP A 72 -3.01 -10.87 9.37
C ASP A 72 -3.40 -10.89 7.87
N SER A 73 -3.92 -12.02 7.39
CA SER A 73 -4.22 -12.23 5.96
C SER A 73 -5.47 -11.52 5.44
N ASP A 74 -6.28 -10.89 6.31
CA ASP A 74 -7.50 -10.19 5.91
C ASP A 74 -7.22 -9.05 4.91
N MET A 75 -6.14 -8.28 5.14
CA MET A 75 -5.69 -7.25 4.20
C MET A 75 -5.40 -7.84 2.81
N LEU A 76 -4.68 -8.97 2.74
CA LEU A 76 -4.36 -9.63 1.47
C LEU A 76 -5.61 -10.07 0.73
N ALA A 77 -6.55 -10.71 1.44
CA ALA A 77 -7.82 -11.15 0.84
C ALA A 77 -8.64 -9.99 0.29
N ARG A 78 -8.70 -8.87 1.00
CA ARG A 78 -9.42 -7.66 0.56
C ARG A 78 -8.75 -6.99 -0.64
N VAL A 79 -7.42 -6.88 -0.63
CA VAL A 79 -6.66 -6.35 -1.76
C VAL A 79 -6.78 -7.27 -2.97
N ASP A 80 -6.75 -8.59 -2.78
CA ASP A 80 -6.97 -9.59 -3.84
C ASP A 80 -8.35 -9.42 -4.48
N GLN A 81 -9.39 -9.27 -3.67
CA GLN A 81 -10.75 -9.01 -4.12
C GLN A 81 -10.85 -7.67 -4.86
N PHE A 82 -10.16 -6.62 -4.39
CA PHE A 82 -10.14 -5.33 -5.08
C PHE A 82 -9.41 -5.40 -6.42
N ILE A 83 -8.29 -6.14 -6.50
CA ILE A 83 -7.57 -6.42 -7.76
C ILE A 83 -8.50 -7.14 -8.75
N GLU A 84 -9.25 -8.15 -8.30
CA GLU A 84 -10.25 -8.84 -9.13
C GLU A 84 -11.32 -7.87 -9.63
N ASN A 85 -11.90 -7.06 -8.74
CA ASN A 85 -12.90 -6.07 -9.08
C ASN A 85 -12.38 -5.07 -10.13
N VAL A 86 -11.13 -4.60 -10.01
CA VAL A 86 -10.53 -3.72 -11.03
C VAL A 86 -10.36 -4.45 -12.35
N ALA A 87 -9.92 -5.71 -12.35
CA ALA A 87 -9.78 -6.49 -13.58
C ALA A 87 -11.12 -6.66 -14.32
N ILE A 88 -12.20 -6.93 -13.58
CA ILE A 88 -13.55 -7.13 -14.13
C ILE A 88 -14.18 -5.79 -14.54
N TYR A 89 -14.36 -4.88 -13.58
CA TYR A 89 -15.15 -3.65 -13.76
C TYR A 89 -14.36 -2.48 -14.33
N GLY A 90 -13.03 -2.52 -14.23
CA GLY A 90 -12.13 -1.63 -14.94
C GLY A 90 -12.04 -1.95 -16.43
N ALA A 91 -12.51 -3.14 -16.85
CA ALA A 91 -12.64 -3.58 -18.24
C ALA A 91 -11.36 -3.35 -19.09
N GLY A 92 -10.19 -3.62 -18.51
CA GLY A 92 -8.89 -3.41 -19.14
C GLY A 92 -8.47 -1.95 -19.37
N ARG A 93 -9.31 -0.98 -18.96
CA ARG A 93 -9.03 0.46 -19.01
C ARG A 93 -8.35 0.96 -17.75
N ILE A 94 -8.78 0.48 -16.59
CA ILE A 94 -8.19 0.85 -15.30
C ILE A 94 -7.09 -0.12 -14.91
N LYS A 95 -5.97 0.42 -14.43
CA LYS A 95 -4.90 -0.31 -13.74
C LYS A 95 -4.63 0.23 -12.34
N LEU A 96 -3.91 -0.55 -11.55
CA LEU A 96 -3.52 -0.20 -10.17
C LEU A 96 -2.08 0.27 -10.07
N ILE A 97 -1.86 1.29 -9.23
CA ILE A 97 -0.57 1.55 -8.59
C ILE A 97 -0.73 1.21 -7.12
N ILE A 98 0.15 0.35 -6.59
CA ILE A 98 0.05 -0.11 -5.20
C ILE A 98 1.33 0.26 -4.47
N ALA A 99 1.26 1.14 -3.47
CA ALA A 99 2.37 1.30 -2.53
C ALA A 99 2.30 0.21 -1.47
N LEU A 100 3.39 -0.55 -1.31
CA LEU A 100 3.41 -1.78 -0.53
C LEU A 100 3.62 -1.55 0.98
N HIS A 101 3.86 -0.30 1.37
CA HIS A 101 4.01 0.17 2.74
C HIS A 101 3.65 1.66 2.81
N ASP A 102 3.48 2.19 4.02
CA ASP A 102 3.10 3.59 4.25
C ASP A 102 4.00 4.24 5.30
N ARG A 103 4.63 5.37 4.94
CA ARG A 103 5.51 6.15 5.84
C ARG A 103 4.83 6.47 7.17
N TYR A 104 3.53 6.78 7.13
CA TYR A 104 2.81 7.22 8.33
C TYR A 104 2.55 6.09 9.32
N SER A 105 2.63 4.84 8.86
CA SER A 105 2.58 3.65 9.73
C SER A 105 3.84 3.51 10.59
N LEU A 106 4.93 4.23 10.28
CA LEU A 106 6.15 4.30 11.10
C LEU A 106 6.02 5.30 12.27
N GLY A 107 4.89 5.28 12.98
CA GLY A 107 4.73 6.02 14.23
C GLY A 107 4.16 7.43 14.10
N CYS A 108 3.68 7.86 12.94
CA CYS A 108 2.98 9.14 12.83
C CYS A 108 1.70 9.19 13.68
N TYR A 109 1.11 8.02 13.90
CA TYR A 109 -0.04 7.79 14.77
C TYR A 109 0.19 6.53 15.60
N ALA A 110 0.32 6.65 16.92
CA ALA A 110 0.59 5.50 17.80
C ALA A 110 -0.44 4.36 17.63
N TYR A 111 -1.72 4.70 17.46
CA TYR A 111 -2.79 3.70 17.29
C TYR A 111 -2.81 3.04 15.90
N LYS A 112 -2.05 3.54 14.91
CA LYS A 112 -1.88 2.93 13.56
C LYS A 112 -0.44 2.50 13.26
N ALA A 113 0.46 2.61 14.24
CA ALA A 113 1.85 2.21 14.14
C ALA A 113 2.05 0.72 13.80
N ASP A 114 2.74 0.39 12.72
CA ASP A 114 3.06 -0.99 12.38
C ASP A 114 4.16 -1.58 13.29
N GLY A 115 4.47 -2.87 13.09
CA GLY A 115 5.44 -3.60 13.88
C GLY A 115 6.87 -3.07 13.82
N TYR A 116 7.22 -2.24 12.83
CA TYR A 116 8.56 -1.63 12.79
C TYR A 116 8.76 -0.66 13.95
N VAL A 117 7.69 -0.01 14.40
CA VAL A 117 7.74 0.94 15.52
C VAL A 117 8.22 0.24 16.79
N SER A 118 7.61 -0.89 17.13
CA SER A 118 8.01 -1.66 18.31
C SER A 118 9.38 -2.33 18.14
N LYS A 119 9.66 -2.90 16.96
CA LYS A 119 10.91 -3.62 16.69
C LYS A 119 12.15 -2.73 16.73
N TYR A 120 12.05 -1.52 16.21
CA TYR A 120 13.19 -0.60 16.07
C TYR A 120 13.17 0.57 17.06
N GLY A 121 12.20 0.60 17.98
CA GLY A 121 12.06 1.67 18.95
C GLY A 121 11.82 3.03 18.30
N ILE A 122 11.07 3.07 17.19
CA ILE A 122 10.72 4.32 16.52
C ILE A 122 9.77 5.09 17.45
N PRO A 123 10.03 6.38 17.76
CA PRO A 123 9.10 7.17 18.54
C PRO A 123 7.75 7.28 17.84
N THR A 124 6.69 7.59 18.58
CA THR A 124 5.36 7.88 18.00
C THR A 124 4.97 9.34 18.22
N ALA A 125 4.09 9.85 17.37
CA ALA A 125 3.52 11.19 17.47
C ALA A 125 1.99 11.15 17.31
N ILE A 126 1.34 12.30 17.47
CA ILE A 126 -0.07 12.50 17.14
C ILE A 126 -0.12 13.28 15.83
N GLY A 127 -0.36 12.59 14.73
CA GLY A 127 -0.41 13.21 13.40
C GLY A 127 0.91 13.84 12.98
N CYS A 128 2.03 13.20 13.32
CA CYS A 128 3.38 13.71 13.03
C CYS A 128 3.62 15.12 13.59
N SER A 129 2.94 15.47 14.69
CA SER A 129 3.15 16.71 15.43
C SER A 129 3.49 16.39 16.90
N PRO A 130 4.71 16.71 17.37
CA PRO A 130 5.86 17.20 16.60
C PRO A 130 6.32 16.18 15.54
N PRO A 131 7.20 16.58 14.59
CA PRO A 131 7.73 15.68 13.56
C PRO A 131 8.18 14.34 14.14
N ASN A 132 7.67 13.25 13.54
CA ASN A 132 7.96 11.89 13.95
C ASN A 132 9.31 11.44 13.34
N ASP A 133 10.29 11.13 14.18
CA ASP A 133 11.59 10.63 13.72
C ASP A 133 11.55 9.12 13.45
N ALA A 134 11.39 8.74 12.17
CA ALA A 134 11.48 7.37 11.71
C ALA A 134 12.86 7.01 11.09
N SER A 135 13.90 7.80 11.34
CA SER A 135 15.21 7.65 10.68
C SER A 135 15.86 6.29 10.88
N THR A 136 15.57 5.59 11.98
CA THR A 136 16.05 4.22 12.21
C THR A 136 15.58 3.26 11.13
N PHE A 137 14.32 3.35 10.66
CA PHE A 137 13.81 2.51 9.57
C PHE A 137 14.59 2.73 8.26
N TYR A 138 14.93 3.99 7.98
CA TYR A 138 15.60 4.39 6.74
C TYR A 138 17.12 4.21 6.75
N SER A 139 17.74 4.02 7.91
CA SER A 139 19.21 3.94 8.05
C SER A 139 19.70 2.57 8.48
N ASN A 140 18.96 1.85 9.32
CA ASN A 140 19.35 0.56 9.88
C ASN A 140 19.32 -0.56 8.81
N GLU A 141 20.40 -1.35 8.68
CA GLU A 141 20.47 -2.42 7.67
C GLU A 141 19.49 -3.57 7.92
N GLN A 142 19.16 -3.88 9.17
CA GLN A 142 18.14 -4.88 9.48
C GLN A 142 16.75 -4.36 9.10
N ALA A 143 16.43 -3.10 9.36
CA ALA A 143 15.15 -2.50 8.94
C ALA A 143 14.99 -2.53 7.42
N LYS A 144 16.06 -2.22 6.66
CA LYS A 144 16.08 -2.36 5.20
C LYS A 144 15.86 -3.80 4.76
N THR A 145 16.53 -4.76 5.41
CA THR A 145 16.39 -6.19 5.11
C THR A 145 14.96 -6.67 5.35
N ASP A 146 14.36 -6.26 6.46
CA ASP A 146 12.99 -6.60 6.79
C ASP A 146 11.98 -5.94 5.84
N SER A 147 12.20 -4.69 5.47
CA SER A 147 11.40 -4.01 4.43
C SER A 147 11.47 -4.77 3.10
N VAL A 148 12.66 -5.20 2.67
CA VAL A 148 12.82 -6.04 1.46
C VAL A 148 12.08 -7.37 1.60
N ASN A 149 12.11 -8.01 2.77
CA ASN A 149 11.39 -9.25 3.01
C ASN A 149 9.87 -9.08 2.91
N ARG A 150 9.33 -7.98 3.44
CA ARG A 150 7.92 -7.60 3.26
C ARG A 150 7.59 -7.42 1.78
N LEU A 151 8.40 -6.67 1.04
CA LEU A 151 8.17 -6.40 -0.38
C LEU A 151 8.19 -7.68 -1.21
N ARG A 152 9.18 -8.57 -0.99
CA ARG A 152 9.23 -9.89 -1.64
C ARG A 152 8.03 -10.74 -1.31
N TYR A 153 7.63 -10.79 -0.04
CA TYR A 153 6.43 -11.53 0.38
C TYR A 153 5.18 -11.05 -0.36
N LEU A 154 4.95 -9.74 -0.43
CA LEU A 154 3.79 -9.16 -1.13
C LEU A 154 3.87 -9.39 -2.64
N LEU A 155 5.04 -9.27 -3.26
CA LEU A 155 5.21 -9.50 -4.69
C LEU A 155 5.06 -10.98 -5.07
N ASP A 156 5.47 -11.89 -4.19
CA ASP A 156 5.34 -13.34 -4.37
C ASP A 156 3.98 -13.90 -3.95
N HIS A 157 3.16 -13.12 -3.25
CA HIS A 157 1.81 -13.50 -2.86
C HIS A 157 0.98 -13.87 -4.10
N VAL A 158 0.41 -15.07 -4.08
CA VAL A 158 -0.41 -15.58 -5.18
C VAL A 158 -1.84 -15.11 -4.95
N ASN A 159 -2.34 -14.26 -5.85
CA ASN A 159 -3.74 -13.86 -5.81
C ASN A 159 -4.61 -15.09 -6.17
N PRO A 160 -5.50 -15.54 -5.27
CA PRO A 160 -6.28 -16.77 -5.47
C PRO A 160 -7.28 -16.67 -6.62
N HIS A 161 -7.72 -15.47 -7.01
CA HIS A 161 -8.64 -15.26 -8.15
C HIS A 161 -7.94 -15.37 -9.50
N PHE A 162 -6.60 -15.32 -9.53
CA PHE A 162 -5.80 -15.30 -10.75
C PHE A 162 -4.85 -16.49 -10.86
N GLY A 163 -4.51 -17.14 -9.73
CA GLY A 163 -3.47 -18.17 -9.68
C GLY A 163 -2.08 -17.63 -10.05
N GLN A 164 -1.86 -16.32 -9.90
CA GLN A 164 -0.63 -15.63 -10.28
C GLN A 164 -0.12 -14.76 -9.14
N ARG A 165 1.21 -14.64 -9.06
CA ARG A 165 1.88 -13.74 -8.11
C ARG A 165 1.53 -12.29 -8.41
N TRP A 166 1.34 -11.46 -7.39
CA TRP A 166 1.12 -10.01 -7.53
C TRP A 166 2.16 -9.36 -8.44
N GLY A 167 3.45 -9.68 -8.26
CA GLY A 167 4.55 -9.17 -9.07
C GLY A 167 4.46 -9.51 -10.57
N SER A 168 3.64 -10.49 -10.95
CA SER A 168 3.42 -10.91 -12.33
C SER A 168 2.09 -10.45 -12.94
N LEU A 169 1.22 -9.79 -12.16
CA LEU A 169 -0.15 -9.41 -12.55
C LEU A 169 -0.23 -8.10 -13.38
N SER A 170 0.64 -7.96 -14.37
CA SER A 170 0.75 -6.75 -15.22
C SER A 170 -0.51 -6.41 -16.02
N ARG A 171 -1.45 -7.37 -16.15
CA ARG A 171 -2.75 -7.14 -16.79
C ARG A 171 -3.61 -6.12 -16.04
N VAL A 172 -3.48 -6.06 -14.72
CA VAL A 172 -4.28 -5.20 -13.84
C VAL A 172 -3.43 -4.26 -12.98
N ILE A 173 -2.21 -4.66 -12.62
CA ILE A 173 -1.27 -3.80 -11.88
C ILE A 173 -0.35 -3.10 -12.88
N PHE A 174 -0.32 -1.77 -12.84
CA PHE A 174 0.58 -0.95 -13.63
C PHE A 174 1.96 -0.86 -13.01
N SER A 175 2.04 -0.60 -11.70
CA SER A 175 3.30 -0.56 -10.97
C SER A 175 3.12 -0.78 -9.47
N PHE A 176 4.22 -1.14 -8.82
CA PHE A 176 4.35 -1.14 -7.38
C PHE A 176 5.23 0.04 -6.96
N GLN A 177 4.90 0.64 -5.82
CA GLN A 177 5.73 1.63 -5.13
C GLN A 177 6.23 1.00 -3.84
N ILE A 178 7.49 1.26 -3.49
CA ILE A 178 8.11 0.72 -2.27
C ILE A 178 7.31 1.16 -1.04
N GLU A 179 7.00 2.45 -0.94
CA GLU A 179 6.32 3.04 0.20
C GLU A 179 5.57 4.31 -0.23
N ASN A 180 4.46 4.61 0.43
CA ASN A 180 3.78 5.89 0.32
C ASN A 180 4.58 6.99 1.04
N GLU A 181 4.92 8.06 0.32
CA GLU A 181 5.55 9.28 0.86
C GLU A 181 6.77 9.05 1.75
N SER A 182 7.72 8.24 1.27
CA SER A 182 8.93 7.89 2.02
C SER A 182 9.58 9.11 2.65
N GLN A 183 9.82 9.01 3.95
CA GLN A 183 10.44 10.03 4.78
C GLN A 183 9.68 11.37 4.85
N GLY A 184 8.39 11.39 4.53
CA GLY A 184 7.50 12.51 4.80
C GLY A 184 7.51 12.91 6.28
N HIS A 185 7.38 14.22 6.55
CA HIS A 185 7.39 14.80 7.89
C HIS A 185 8.61 14.46 8.77
N MET A 186 9.77 14.16 8.15
CA MET A 186 11.04 13.98 8.84
C MET A 186 11.93 15.23 8.71
N LEU A 187 12.76 15.47 9.73
CA LEU A 187 13.75 16.55 9.71
C LEU A 187 15.00 16.18 8.91
N THR A 188 15.29 14.89 8.79
CA THR A 188 16.46 14.35 8.08
C THR A 188 16.01 13.35 7.01
N TYR A 189 16.73 13.30 5.90
CA TYR A 189 16.38 12.47 4.74
C TYR A 189 17.59 11.67 4.27
N ASN A 190 17.43 10.36 4.16
CA ASN A 190 18.37 9.45 3.50
C ASN A 190 18.04 9.36 2.01
N VAL A 191 18.76 10.12 1.20
CA VAL A 191 18.58 10.17 -0.27
C VAL A 191 18.86 8.85 -0.98
N HIS A 192 19.63 7.95 -0.35
CA HIS A 192 20.01 6.68 -0.96
C HIS A 192 19.08 5.53 -0.61
N TRP A 193 18.19 5.70 0.37
CA TRP A 193 17.36 4.59 0.87
C TRP A 193 16.55 3.94 -0.24
N MET A 194 15.83 4.72 -1.05
CA MET A 194 14.98 4.18 -2.11
C MET A 194 15.79 3.41 -3.17
N CYS A 195 16.97 3.92 -3.55
CA CYS A 195 17.89 3.23 -4.45
C CYS A 195 18.40 1.91 -3.85
N ASN A 196 18.73 1.91 -2.55
CA ASN A 196 19.24 0.74 -1.84
C ASN A 196 18.19 -0.35 -1.65
N ILE A 197 16.92 0.02 -1.46
CA ILE A 197 15.82 -0.94 -1.39
C ILE A 197 15.55 -1.53 -2.77
N ASN A 198 15.47 -0.69 -3.81
CA ASN A 198 15.13 -1.13 -5.16
C ASN A 198 16.14 -2.13 -5.76
N THR A 199 17.42 -2.02 -5.43
CA THR A 199 18.46 -2.96 -5.89
C THR A 199 18.42 -4.32 -5.18
N ARG A 200 17.59 -4.47 -4.15
CA ARG A 200 17.47 -5.69 -3.33
C ARG A 200 16.18 -6.46 -3.58
N ILE A 201 15.24 -5.95 -4.39
CA ILE A 201 13.95 -6.60 -4.65
C ILE A 201 14.04 -7.47 -5.90
#